data_AF-A0A662H9J7-F1
#
_entry.id   AF-A0A662H9J7-F1
#
_cell.length_a   1.000
_cell.length_b   1.000
_cell.length_c   1.000
_cell.angle_alpha   90.00
_cell.angle_beta   90.00
_cell.angle_gamma   90.00
#
_symmetry.space_group_name_H-M   'P 1'
#
loop_
_entity.id
_entity.type
_entity.pdbx_description
1 polymer ?
#
loop_
_entity_poly.entity_id
_entity_poly.type
_entity_poly.pdbx_seq_one_letter_code
_entity_poly.pdbx_strand_id
1 'polypeptide(L)'
;MERAASGRGGGRGAGAYEFVVDAMLGDLAKWLRILGRSTFYSPTARDEYLVEVAREHGAVLVTKDRGLWERASRTGVEVVYLGRAGLEEALRLLNTRYGVRLEVDLSDTRCPVCNGRLRIAGRGEV
;
A
#
# COMPACT_ATOMS: atom_id res chain seq x y z
N MET A 1 -25.95 12.96 17.56
CA MET A 1 -26.52 12.44 16.30
C MET A 1 -25.37 11.90 15.46
N GLU A 2 -25.14 10.59 15.61
CA GLU A 2 -24.12 9.80 14.93
C GLU A 2 -24.24 9.89 13.41
N ARG A 3 -23.09 10.03 12.74
CA ARG A 3 -22.94 9.65 11.34
C ARG A 3 -22.07 8.41 11.29
N ALA A 4 -22.72 7.32 10.90
CA ALA A 4 -22.13 6.03 10.64
C ALA A 4 -20.91 6.16 9.72
N ALA A 5 -19.74 5.80 10.24
CA ALA A 5 -18.61 5.41 9.43
C ALA A 5 -18.98 4.06 8.78
N SER A 6 -19.53 4.15 7.57
CA SER A 6 -19.83 2.99 6.73
C SER A 6 -18.53 2.26 6.42
N GLY A 7 -18.19 1.29 7.27
CA GLY A 7 -17.16 0.30 7.02
C GLY A 7 -17.50 -0.48 5.76
N ARG A 8 -16.74 -0.23 4.69
CA ARG A 8 -16.64 -1.17 3.58
C ARG A 8 -15.54 -2.17 3.87
N GLY A 9 -15.82 -3.07 4.82
CA GLY A 9 -15.12 -4.34 4.96
C GLY A 9 -15.61 -5.29 3.88
N GLY A 10 -15.11 -5.13 2.65
CA GLY A 10 -15.29 -6.12 1.59
C GLY A 10 -14.24 -7.22 1.78
N GLY A 11 -14.67 -8.44 2.06
CA GLY A 11 -13.81 -9.59 2.32
C GLY A 11 -12.77 -9.79 1.22
N ARG A 12 -11.49 -9.64 1.57
CA ARG A 12 -10.35 -9.88 0.69
C ARG A 12 -9.76 -11.24 1.04
N GLY A 13 -9.76 -12.16 0.07
CA GLY A 13 -9.12 -13.46 0.19
C GLY A 13 -7.65 -13.34 0.59
N ALA A 14 -7.13 -14.39 1.25
CA ALA A 14 -5.74 -14.49 1.67
C ALA A 14 -4.81 -14.43 0.44
N GLY A 15 -4.35 -13.23 0.09
CA GLY A 15 -3.50 -12.99 -1.09
C GLY A 15 -3.64 -11.61 -1.74
N ALA A 16 -4.64 -10.80 -1.36
CA ALA A 16 -4.84 -9.48 -1.99
C ALA A 16 -3.85 -8.40 -1.48
N TYR A 17 -3.30 -7.62 -2.40
CA TYR A 17 -2.61 -6.36 -2.07
C TYR A 17 -3.64 -5.25 -1.81
N GLU A 18 -3.35 -4.40 -0.83
CA GLU A 18 -4.10 -3.18 -0.57
C GLU A 18 -3.47 -1.99 -1.32
N PHE A 19 -2.14 -2.01 -1.44
CA PHE A 19 -1.38 -1.02 -2.19
C PHE A 19 -0.44 -1.68 -3.20
N VAL A 20 -0.29 -1.04 -4.35
CA VAL A 20 0.79 -1.28 -5.30
C VAL A 20 1.62 -0.01 -5.33
N VAL A 21 2.92 -0.12 -5.07
CA VAL A 21 3.80 1.04 -4.95
C VAL A 21 4.87 1.00 -6.02
N ASP A 22 4.99 2.10 -6.75
CA ASP A 22 6.00 2.37 -7.77
C ASP A 22 7.44 2.24 -7.21
N ALA A 23 8.37 1.81 -8.06
CA ALA A 23 9.79 1.59 -7.75
C ALA A 23 10.46 2.79 -7.08
N MET A 24 10.05 4.03 -7.41
CA MET A 24 10.54 5.27 -6.82
C MET A 24 10.16 5.48 -5.35
N LEU A 25 9.23 4.69 -4.83
CA LEU A 25 8.59 4.87 -3.52
C LEU A 25 8.93 3.74 -2.55
N GLY A 26 10.15 3.20 -2.64
CA GLY A 26 10.60 2.06 -1.83
C GLY A 26 10.45 2.28 -0.32
N ASP A 27 10.76 3.46 0.20
CA ASP A 27 10.60 3.74 1.63
C ASP A 27 9.13 3.81 2.06
N LEU A 28 8.26 4.36 1.21
CA LEU A 28 6.82 4.32 1.45
C LEU A 28 6.31 2.88 1.46
N ALA A 29 6.77 2.03 0.54
CA ALA A 29 6.40 0.61 0.53
C ALA A 29 6.82 -0.11 1.81
N LYS A 30 8.05 0.13 2.31
CA LYS A 30 8.53 -0.44 3.58
C LYS A 30 7.65 0.02 4.75
N TRP A 31 7.36 1.31 4.84
CA TRP A 31 6.54 1.85 5.93
C TRP A 31 5.10 1.33 5.89
N LEU A 32 4.48 1.24 4.72
CA LEU A 32 3.16 0.64 4.59
C LEU A 32 3.13 -0.81 5.09
N ARG A 33 4.18 -1.59 4.79
CA ARG A 33 4.33 -2.97 5.30
C ARG A 33 4.51 -3.01 6.82
N ILE A 34 5.37 -2.14 7.37
CA ILE A 34 5.59 -2.03 8.82
C ILE A 34 4.27 -1.67 9.54
N LEU A 35 3.45 -0.82 8.92
CA LEU A 35 2.11 -0.42 9.39
C LEU A 35 1.02 -1.47 9.08
N GLY A 36 1.41 -2.70 8.69
CA GLY A 36 0.50 -3.84 8.50
C GLY A 36 -0.18 -3.94 7.13
N ARG A 37 0.00 -2.94 6.26
CA ARG A 37 -0.69 -2.85 4.97
C ARG A 37 -0.09 -3.80 3.96
N SER A 38 -0.92 -4.65 3.35
CA SER A 38 -0.45 -5.56 2.29
C SER A 38 -0.03 -4.75 1.06
N THR A 39 1.26 -4.73 0.76
CA THR A 39 1.83 -3.82 -0.24
C THR A 39 2.74 -4.56 -1.23
N PHE A 40 2.36 -4.54 -2.51
CA PHE A 40 3.23 -4.94 -3.59
C PHE A 40 4.25 -3.83 -3.88
N TYR A 41 5.51 -4.23 -4.01
CA TYR A 41 6.59 -3.36 -4.45
C TYR A 41 7.65 -4.23 -5.11
N SER A 42 8.10 -3.80 -6.29
CA SER A 42 9.22 -4.39 -6.99
C SER A 42 10.02 -3.27 -7.66
N PRO A 43 11.34 -3.15 -7.38
CA PRO A 43 12.18 -2.11 -7.97
C PRO A 43 12.39 -2.28 -9.48
N THR A 44 12.06 -3.45 -10.03
CA THR A 44 12.26 -3.80 -11.45
C THR A 44 10.94 -4.04 -12.19
N ALA A 45 9.79 -3.85 -11.52
CA ALA A 45 8.51 -3.99 -12.19
C ALA A 45 8.32 -2.86 -13.20
N ARG A 46 7.81 -3.23 -14.39
CA ARG A 46 7.39 -2.26 -15.40
C ARG A 46 6.05 -1.66 -15.04
N ASP A 47 5.82 -0.45 -15.50
CA ASP A 47 4.60 0.31 -15.25
C ASP A 47 3.32 -0.43 -15.65
N GLU A 48 3.32 -1.14 -16.78
CA GLU A 48 2.15 -1.91 -17.23
C GLU A 48 1.81 -3.01 -16.22
N TYR A 49 2.83 -3.68 -15.70
CA TYR A 49 2.66 -4.74 -14.71
C TYR A 49 2.14 -4.19 -13.37
N LEU A 50 2.57 -2.99 -12.96
CA LEU A 50 2.03 -2.33 -11.76
C LEU A 50 0.52 -2.07 -11.89
N VAL A 51 0.07 -1.62 -13.07
CA VAL A 51 -1.35 -1.40 -13.34
C VAL A 51 -2.13 -2.72 -13.36
N GLU A 52 -1.58 -3.77 -13.97
CA GLU A 52 -2.18 -5.11 -13.98
C GLU A 52 -2.37 -5.65 -12.56
N VAL A 53 -1.32 -5.64 -11.72
CA VAL A 53 -1.40 -6.07 -10.32
C VAL A 53 -2.42 -5.24 -9.55
N ALA A 54 -2.41 -3.91 -9.72
CA ALA A 54 -3.37 -3.05 -9.03
C ALA A 54 -4.82 -3.38 -9.42
N ARG A 55 -5.06 -3.68 -10.70
CA ARG A 55 -6.37 -4.07 -11.22
C ARG A 55 -6.81 -5.43 -10.69
N GLU A 56 -5.93 -6.43 -10.77
CA GLU A 56 -6.20 -7.81 -10.35
C GLU A 56 -6.60 -7.87 -8.87
N HIS A 57 -5.91 -7.12 -8.02
CA HIS A 57 -6.13 -7.14 -6.58
C HIS A 57 -7.15 -6.10 -6.08
N GLY A 58 -7.64 -5.21 -6.95
CA GLY A 58 -8.42 -4.04 -6.54
C GLY A 58 -7.64 -3.13 -5.58
N ALA A 59 -6.33 -3.03 -5.79
CA ALA A 59 -5.39 -2.30 -4.94
C ALA A 59 -5.24 -0.85 -5.42
N VAL A 60 -4.82 0.01 -4.49
CA VAL A 60 -4.49 1.41 -4.80
C VAL A 60 -3.07 1.48 -5.33
N LEU A 61 -2.90 1.94 -6.58
CA LEU A 61 -1.58 2.24 -7.15
C LEU A 61 -1.09 3.60 -6.64
N VAL A 62 0.11 3.65 -6.08
CA VAL A 62 0.72 4.89 -5.58
C VAL A 62 2.00 5.17 -6.37
N THR A 63 2.09 6.37 -6.95
CA THR A 63 3.21 6.75 -7.81
C THR A 63 3.57 8.24 -7.70
N LYS A 64 4.82 8.57 -7.99
CA LYS A 64 5.30 9.93 -8.27
C LYS A 64 5.49 10.19 -9.76
N ASP A 65 5.37 9.17 -10.61
CA ASP A 65 5.45 9.29 -12.05
C ASP A 65 4.12 9.78 -12.59
N ARG A 66 4.14 10.94 -13.25
CA ARG A 66 2.94 11.54 -13.84
C ARG A 66 2.41 10.72 -15.02
N GLY A 67 3.29 10.15 -15.83
CA GLY A 67 2.92 9.30 -16.96
C GLY A 67 2.23 8.02 -16.50
N LEU A 68 2.77 7.35 -15.48
CA LEU A 68 2.12 6.18 -14.86
C LEU A 68 0.76 6.54 -14.30
N TRP A 69 0.66 7.64 -13.55
CA TRP A 69 -0.62 8.12 -13.01
C TRP A 69 -1.66 8.36 -14.12
N GLU A 70 -1.27 9.08 -15.18
CA GLU A 70 -2.17 9.38 -16.30
C GLU A 70 -2.59 8.11 -17.05
N ARG A 71 -1.68 7.15 -17.27
CA ARG A 71 -2.02 5.87 -17.91
C ARG A 71 -2.95 5.04 -17.03
N ALA A 72 -2.61 4.85 -15.75
CA ALA A 72 -3.41 4.08 -14.80
C ALA A 72 -4.82 4.64 -14.63
N SER A 73 -4.96 5.97 -14.57
CA SER A 73 -6.26 6.65 -14.42
C SER A 73 -7.25 6.32 -15.55
N ARG A 74 -6.75 5.96 -16.74
CA ARG A 74 -7.59 5.58 -17.91
C ARG A 74 -8.03 4.11 -17.89
N THR A 75 -7.53 3.31 -16.93
CA THR A 75 -7.78 1.85 -16.85
C THR A 75 -8.83 1.46 -15.81
N GLY A 76 -9.34 2.43 -15.04
CA GLY A 76 -10.30 2.20 -13.94
C GLY A 76 -9.64 1.74 -12.63
N VAL A 77 -8.31 1.64 -12.58
CA VAL A 77 -7.56 1.40 -11.35
C VAL A 77 -7.60 2.63 -10.46
N GLU A 78 -7.78 2.44 -9.15
CA GLU A 78 -7.60 3.53 -8.20
C GLU A 78 -6.12 3.88 -8.08
N VAL A 79 -5.78 5.12 -8.42
CA VAL A 79 -4.40 5.61 -8.41
C VAL A 79 -4.26 6.91 -7.63
N VAL A 80 -3.15 7.03 -6.90
CA VAL A 80 -2.74 8.21 -6.15
C VAL A 80 -1.43 8.73 -6.72
N TYR A 81 -1.49 9.97 -7.20
CA TYR A 81 -0.31 10.73 -7.59
C TYR A 81 0.19 11.54 -6.40
N LEU A 82 1.43 11.31 -5.99
CA LEU A 82 2.07 12.00 -4.87
C LEU A 82 2.78 13.29 -5.29
N GLY A 83 3.07 13.48 -6.58
CA GLY A 83 3.87 14.61 -7.07
C GLY A 83 5.20 14.74 -6.33
N ARG A 84 5.41 15.88 -5.65
CA ARG A 84 6.65 16.15 -4.89
C ARG A 84 6.58 15.77 -3.42
N ALA A 85 5.50 15.12 -2.96
CA ALA A 85 5.31 14.83 -1.55
C ALA A 85 6.46 13.98 -0.97
N GLY A 86 6.94 14.35 0.21
CA GLY A 86 7.85 13.55 1.03
C GLY A 86 7.14 12.32 1.61
N LEU A 87 7.90 11.47 2.31
CA LEU A 87 7.38 10.26 2.95
C LEU A 87 6.26 10.58 3.95
N GLU A 88 6.47 11.55 4.84
CA GLU A 88 5.49 11.93 5.86
C GLU A 88 4.18 12.46 5.26
N GLU A 89 4.28 13.30 4.23
CA GLU A 89 3.14 13.86 3.51
C GLU A 89 2.37 12.75 2.78
N ALA A 90 3.08 11.79 2.17
CA ALA A 90 2.48 10.64 1.53
C ALA A 90 1.72 9.76 2.55
N LEU A 91 2.33 9.44 3.69
CA LEU A 91 1.70 8.67 4.76
C LEU A 91 0.47 9.39 5.32
N ARG A 92 0.55 10.71 5.54
CA ARG A 92 -0.60 11.53 5.97
C ARG A 92 -1.72 11.51 4.95
N LEU A 93 -1.41 11.63 3.66
CA LEU A 93 -2.40 11.52 2.59
C LEU A 93 -3.10 10.16 2.60
N LEU A 94 -2.33 9.07 2.72
CA LEU A 94 -2.89 7.71 2.75
C LEU A 94 -3.69 7.43 4.02
N ASN A 95 -3.31 8.03 5.16
CA ASN A 95 -4.11 8.01 6.38
C ASN A 95 -5.47 8.70 6.15
N THR A 96 -5.47 9.93 5.67
CA THR A 96 -6.71 10.70 5.44
C THR A 96 -7.63 10.02 4.43
N ARG A 97 -7.08 9.47 3.35
CA ARG A 97 -7.88 8.91 2.24
C ARG A 97 -8.30 7.47 2.43
N TYR A 98 -7.46 6.65 3.09
CA TYR A 98 -7.66 5.19 3.18
C TYR A 98 -7.66 4.65 4.60
N GLY A 99 -7.50 5.50 5.62
CA GLY A 99 -7.48 5.08 7.02
C GLY A 99 -6.23 4.26 7.38
N VAL A 100 -5.11 4.45 6.68
CA VAL A 100 -3.83 3.83 7.07
C VAL A 100 -3.48 4.32 8.48
N ARG A 101 -3.44 3.42 9.46
CA ARG A 101 -3.03 3.76 10.83
C ARG A 101 -1.55 4.13 10.82
N LEU A 102 -1.19 5.26 11.43
CA LEU A 102 0.18 5.74 11.54
C LEU A 102 0.82 5.34 12.87
N GLU A 103 0.48 4.12 13.31
CA GLU A 103 0.95 3.51 14.55
C GLU A 103 1.35 2.08 14.24
N VAL A 104 2.47 1.63 14.81
CA VAL A 104 2.97 0.28 14.60
C VAL A 104 2.29 -0.67 15.56
N ASP A 105 1.52 -1.60 15.03
CA ASP A 105 0.96 -2.74 15.77
C ASP A 105 1.85 -3.97 15.53
N LEU A 106 2.60 -4.38 16.55
CA LEU A 106 3.50 -5.54 16.46
C LEU A 106 2.75 -6.87 16.22
N SER A 107 1.44 -6.92 16.48
CA SER A 107 0.61 -8.09 16.20
C SER A 107 0.12 -8.14 14.75
N ASP A 108 0.18 -7.02 14.02
CA ASP A 108 -0.31 -6.87 12.64
C ASP A 108 0.69 -6.12 11.78
N THR A 109 1.95 -6.58 11.76
CA THR A 109 3.02 -6.00 10.94
C THR A 109 3.49 -6.97 9.85
N ARG A 110 4.09 -6.43 8.78
CA ARG A 110 4.63 -7.21 7.66
C ARG A 110 6.10 -6.91 7.45
N CYS A 111 6.81 -7.89 6.91
CA CYS A 111 8.21 -7.77 6.55
C CYS A 111 8.39 -6.63 5.54
N PRO A 112 9.24 -5.62 5.83
CA PRO A 112 9.49 -4.52 4.89
C PRO A 112 10.13 -4.98 3.59
N VAL A 113 10.79 -6.14 3.58
CA VAL A 113 11.45 -6.73 2.39
C VAL A 113 10.45 -7.51 1.52
N CYS A 114 9.75 -8.49 2.09
CA CYS A 114 8.93 -9.44 1.32
C CYS A 114 7.41 -9.33 1.51
N ASN A 115 6.89 -8.40 2.32
CA ASN A 115 5.46 -8.23 2.64
C ASN A 115 4.81 -9.39 3.44
N GLY A 116 5.57 -10.43 3.81
CA GLY A 116 5.09 -11.53 4.64
C GLY A 116 4.63 -11.06 6.02
N ARG A 117 3.53 -11.62 6.55
CA ARG A 117 3.08 -11.32 7.93
C ARG A 117 4.17 -11.76 8.91
N LEU A 118 4.52 -10.87 9.84
CA LEU A 118 5.45 -11.18 10.90
C LEU A 118 4.69 -11.75 12.11
N ARG A 119 5.40 -12.56 12.89
CA ARG A 119 4.95 -13.04 14.20
C ARG A 119 5.97 -12.62 15.24
N ILE A 120 5.52 -12.49 16.47
CA ILE A 120 6.42 -12.36 17.61
C ILE A 120 7.21 -13.66 17.73
N ALA A 121 8.52 -13.55 17.88
CA ALA A 121 9.44 -14.66 18.10
C ALA A 121 10.14 -14.48 19.45
N GLY A 122 10.24 -15.55 20.22
CA GLY A 122 10.99 -15.60 21.46
C GLY A 122 12.50 -15.64 21.23
N ARG A 123 13.27 -15.42 22.31
CA ARG A 123 14.73 -15.62 22.29
C ARG A 123 15.03 -17.11 22.06
N GLY A 124 15.57 -17.46 20.90
CA GLY A 124 15.86 -18.84 20.47
C GLY A 124 15.16 -19.27 19.17
N GLU A 125 14.26 -18.45 18.63
CA GLU A 125 13.53 -18.71 17.37
C GLU A 125 14.02 -17.89 16.16
N VAL A 126 15.05 -17.06 16.35
CA VAL A 126 15.65 -16.17 15.33
C VAL A 126 17.09 -16.50 15.04
#